data_AF-A0A954KXG0-F1
#
_entry.id   AF-A0A954KXG0-F1
#
_cell.length_a   1.000
_cell.length_b   1.000
_cell.length_c   1.000
_cell.angle_alpha   90.00
_cell.angle_beta   90.00
_cell.angle_gamma   90.00
#
_symmetry.space_group_name_H-M   'P 1'
#
loop_
_entity.id
_entity.type
_entity.pdbx_description
1 polymer ?
#
loop_
_entity_poly.entity_id
_entity_poly.type
_entity_poly.pdbx_seq_one_letter_code
_entity_poly.pdbx_strand_id
1 'polypeptide(L)'
;IPTNVSGIDISEMFPLQAQVADKFSIIRSMHHDSGDHFTGGHWMLTGRGGASGADNTPKSPFFGSIATKLSGARKPGMPALVGVPYGMSIGLRPGYFGGNFLVREFDPFETGGDPNSDKFQVQNLSPIAQLPVDRLENRRTLNQDLDRLCELRETQPEAAALSAFDQQAFDLVTGPAARQAFSLQDESDSIRDSYGRNSWGQSVLLARRLVEAGSTIVTCHFGGWDSHWNHQGTMESHLPKVDMAVSGLLKDLDQRGILDKTMVVVCGEFGRTPRMNDGGNGGPPLSQGTPGRDHWGNALSVLVAGGGTKPGQVIGATNHLGEYPTERPLRPGDLHHTIFRVLGVDPEAMFIDHRGRPNVAIDHGAVIEELL
;
A
#
# COMPACT_ATOMS: atom_id res chain seq x y z
N ILE A 1 15.08 -12.38 18.54
CA ILE A 1 14.83 -13.83 18.64
C ILE A 1 15.24 -14.50 17.34
N PRO A 2 15.83 -15.71 17.40
CA PRO A 2 16.06 -16.54 16.22
C PRO A 2 14.74 -16.86 15.53
N THR A 3 14.78 -16.90 14.20
CA THR A 3 13.66 -17.36 13.37
C THR A 3 13.83 -18.84 12.99
N ASN A 4 12.86 -19.39 12.25
CA ASN A 4 12.98 -20.71 11.65
C ASN A 4 14.02 -20.78 10.50
N VAL A 5 14.64 -19.66 10.13
CA VAL A 5 15.76 -19.59 9.18
C VAL A 5 17.05 -19.23 9.94
N SER A 6 18.08 -20.06 9.78
CA SER A 6 19.36 -19.84 10.43
C SER A 6 20.00 -18.53 10.00
N GLY A 7 20.55 -17.77 10.96
CA GLY A 7 21.20 -16.48 10.70
C GLY A 7 20.25 -15.29 10.58
N ILE A 8 18.93 -15.50 10.67
CA ILE A 8 17.95 -14.42 10.68
C ILE A 8 17.36 -14.27 12.08
N ASP A 9 17.63 -13.12 12.69
CA ASP A 9 17.00 -12.65 13.91
C ASP A 9 16.01 -11.51 13.62
N ILE A 10 14.90 -11.50 14.36
CA ILE A 10 13.91 -10.41 14.38
C ILE A 10 13.53 -10.02 15.81
N SER A 11 12.73 -8.96 15.98
CA SER A 11 12.24 -8.52 17.29
C SER A 11 11.50 -9.64 18.04
N GLU A 12 11.67 -9.72 19.36
CA GLU A 12 10.92 -10.67 20.20
C GLU A 12 9.40 -10.41 20.20
N MET A 13 8.98 -9.22 19.79
CA MET A 13 7.58 -8.84 19.58
C MET A 13 6.98 -9.39 18.27
N PHE A 14 7.76 -10.13 17.48
CA PHE A 14 7.32 -10.80 16.26
C PHE A 14 7.42 -12.35 16.33
N PRO A 15 6.90 -13.00 17.38
CA PRO A 15 7.05 -14.45 17.54
C PRO A 15 6.33 -15.26 16.46
N LEU A 16 5.28 -14.72 15.82
CA LEU A 16 4.57 -15.41 14.74
C LEU A 16 5.27 -15.27 13.40
N GLN A 17 5.79 -14.08 13.06
CA GLN A 17 6.64 -13.91 11.87
C GLN A 17 7.92 -14.73 11.98
N ALA A 18 8.48 -14.90 13.19
CA ALA A 18 9.67 -15.73 13.39
C ALA A 18 9.47 -17.20 12.97
N GLN A 19 8.23 -17.69 12.99
CA GLN A 19 7.87 -19.04 12.56
C GLN A 19 7.68 -19.19 11.05
N VAL A 20 7.66 -18.08 10.30
CA VAL A 20 7.42 -18.04 8.85
C VAL A 20 8.47 -17.22 8.12
N ALA A 21 9.67 -17.05 8.70
CA ALA A 21 10.75 -16.30 8.08
C ALA A 21 11.30 -16.97 6.81
N ASP A 22 11.03 -18.27 6.62
CA ASP A 22 11.26 -19.01 5.39
C ASP A 22 10.33 -18.59 4.23
N LYS A 23 9.32 -17.75 4.49
CA LYS A 23 8.37 -17.25 3.48
C LYS A 23 8.62 -15.81 3.04
N PHE A 24 9.54 -15.09 3.70
CA PHE A 24 9.83 -13.70 3.36
C PHE A 24 11.33 -13.39 3.40
N SER A 25 11.70 -12.27 2.81
CA SER A 25 13.03 -11.70 2.80
C SER A 25 13.02 -10.32 3.44
N ILE A 26 14.13 -9.92 4.06
CA ILE A 26 14.27 -8.61 4.67
C ILE A 26 15.36 -7.83 3.93
N ILE A 27 15.00 -6.72 3.29
CA ILE A 27 15.96 -5.71 2.85
C ILE A 27 16.31 -4.87 4.08
N ARG A 28 17.58 -4.82 4.49
CA ARG A 28 18.06 -4.07 5.67
C ARG A 28 18.85 -2.80 5.33
N SER A 29 19.03 -2.52 4.05
CA SER A 29 19.89 -1.46 3.55
C SER A 29 19.16 -0.38 2.77
N MET A 30 17.82 -0.31 2.89
CA MET A 30 17.04 0.70 2.19
C MET A 30 17.18 2.06 2.87
N HIS A 31 17.32 3.13 2.07
CA HIS A 31 17.42 4.50 2.57
C HIS A 31 16.98 5.54 1.53
N HIS A 32 16.67 6.75 2.00
CA HIS A 32 16.41 7.93 1.17
C HIS A 32 16.88 9.24 1.83
N ASP A 33 17.64 9.14 2.93
CA ASP A 33 18.40 10.22 3.58
C ASP A 33 17.58 11.41 4.11
N SER A 34 16.27 11.25 4.31
CA SER A 34 15.40 12.32 4.82
C SER A 34 14.62 11.90 6.07
N GLY A 35 14.66 12.72 7.13
CA GLY A 35 13.79 12.56 8.30
C GLY A 35 12.40 13.21 8.14
N ASP A 36 12.16 13.98 7.07
CA ASP A 36 10.86 14.63 6.88
C ASP A 36 9.80 13.64 6.38
N HIS A 37 8.66 13.57 7.09
CA HIS A 37 7.52 12.70 6.80
C HIS A 37 7.05 12.79 5.34
N PHE A 38 6.82 14.03 4.86
CA PHE A 38 6.30 14.26 3.52
C PHE A 38 7.31 13.85 2.45
N THR A 39 8.58 14.13 2.68
CA THR A 39 9.69 13.72 1.81
C THR A 39 9.83 12.20 1.78
N GLY A 40 9.86 11.53 2.94
CA GLY A 40 10.01 10.08 3.04
C GLY A 40 8.83 9.32 2.42
N GLY A 41 7.60 9.76 2.73
CA GLY A 41 6.40 9.19 2.11
C GLY A 41 6.38 9.35 0.60
N HIS A 42 6.76 10.52 0.09
CA HIS A 42 6.81 10.76 -1.36
C HIS A 42 7.88 9.87 -2.03
N TRP A 43 9.06 9.72 -1.43
CA TRP A 43 10.09 8.79 -1.93
C TRP A 43 9.61 7.34 -1.96
N MET A 44 9.08 6.83 -0.86
CA MET A 44 8.65 5.43 -0.77
C MET A 44 7.48 5.09 -1.70
N LEU A 45 6.59 6.05 -1.97
CA LEU A 45 5.39 5.83 -2.77
C LEU A 45 5.58 6.17 -4.26
N THR A 46 6.45 7.10 -4.61
CA THR A 46 6.60 7.57 -6.01
C THR A 46 7.99 7.30 -6.61
N GLY A 47 8.95 6.91 -5.77
CA GLY A 47 10.36 6.79 -6.15
C GLY A 47 11.03 8.16 -6.33
N ARG A 48 10.38 9.27 -6.00
CA ARG A 48 10.91 10.60 -6.29
C ARG A 48 10.84 11.51 -5.08
N GLY A 49 11.69 12.53 -5.06
CA GLY A 49 11.61 13.60 -4.06
C GLY A 49 10.69 14.74 -4.49
N GLY A 50 10.75 15.84 -3.74
CA GLY A 50 10.18 17.13 -4.12
C GLY A 50 8.98 17.60 -3.26
N ALA A 51 8.33 16.69 -2.54
CA ALA A 51 7.41 17.07 -1.45
C ALA A 51 8.19 17.25 -0.14
N SER A 52 7.71 18.12 0.74
CA SER A 52 8.30 18.36 2.07
C SER A 52 7.25 18.90 3.06
N GLY A 53 7.60 19.02 4.33
CA GLY A 53 6.74 19.71 5.32
C GLY A 53 6.39 21.15 4.98
N ALA A 54 7.17 21.83 4.14
CA ALA A 54 6.87 23.18 3.65
C ALA A 54 5.96 23.20 2.42
N ASP A 55 6.00 22.14 1.61
CA ASP A 55 5.19 21.97 0.41
C ASP A 55 4.80 20.51 0.26
N ASN A 56 3.62 20.20 0.77
CA ASN A 56 3.09 18.85 0.81
C ASN A 56 2.43 18.41 -0.50
N THR A 57 2.45 19.24 -1.54
CA THR A 57 1.81 18.95 -2.83
C THR A 57 2.47 17.73 -3.49
N PRO A 58 1.69 16.72 -3.93
CA PRO A 58 2.23 15.59 -4.68
C PRO A 58 2.96 16.04 -5.96
N LYS A 59 4.17 15.53 -6.20
CA LYS A 59 5.00 15.90 -7.37
C LYS A 59 5.06 14.81 -8.43
N SER A 60 4.70 13.59 -8.09
CA SER A 60 4.74 12.45 -9.00
C SER A 60 3.61 11.45 -8.67
N PRO A 61 3.20 10.62 -9.64
CA PRO A 61 2.24 9.55 -9.42
C PRO A 61 2.78 8.51 -8.47
N PHE A 62 1.88 7.87 -7.74
CA PHE A 62 2.14 6.63 -7.03
C PHE A 62 2.61 5.54 -8.01
N PHE A 63 3.61 4.74 -7.62
CA PHE A 63 4.09 3.63 -8.45
C PHE A 63 2.94 2.67 -8.81
N GLY A 64 2.00 2.47 -7.88
CA GLY A 64 0.86 1.59 -8.09
C GLY A 64 -0.16 2.16 -9.08
N SER A 65 -0.35 3.48 -9.13
CA SER A 65 -1.19 4.13 -10.14
C SER A 65 -0.59 3.99 -11.54
N ILE A 66 0.74 4.09 -11.66
CA ILE A 66 1.44 3.81 -12.93
C ILE A 66 1.26 2.34 -13.33
N ALA A 67 1.53 1.42 -12.40
CA ALA A 67 1.43 -0.01 -12.67
C ALA A 67 0.01 -0.41 -13.09
N THR A 68 -1.03 0.04 -12.39
CA THR A 68 -2.41 -0.30 -12.72
C THR A 68 -2.94 0.41 -13.98
N LYS A 69 -2.38 1.58 -14.34
CA LYS A 69 -2.61 2.16 -15.67
C LYS A 69 -2.12 1.28 -16.80
N LEU A 70 -0.97 0.62 -16.61
CA LEU A 70 -0.37 -0.25 -17.62
C LEU A 70 -0.98 -1.66 -17.64
N SER A 71 -1.39 -2.19 -16.48
CA SER A 71 -1.83 -3.58 -16.35
C SER A 71 -3.33 -3.78 -16.15
N GLY A 72 -4.07 -2.74 -15.74
CA GLY A 72 -5.47 -2.85 -15.31
C GLY A 72 -5.66 -3.78 -14.10
N ALA A 73 -6.90 -4.20 -13.87
CA ALA A 73 -7.27 -5.23 -12.90
C ALA A 73 -6.98 -6.64 -13.45
N ARG A 74 -6.68 -7.60 -12.58
CA ARG A 74 -6.43 -8.99 -12.99
C ARG A 74 -7.71 -9.74 -13.36
N LYS A 75 -8.88 -9.31 -12.86
CA LYS A 75 -10.19 -9.81 -13.29
C LYS A 75 -11.13 -8.64 -13.61
N PRO A 76 -11.97 -8.75 -14.66
CA PRO A 76 -13.00 -7.75 -14.96
C PRO A 76 -13.94 -7.52 -13.78
N GLY A 77 -14.39 -6.27 -13.60
CA GLY A 77 -15.30 -5.87 -12.52
C GLY A 77 -14.65 -5.66 -11.15
N MET A 78 -13.33 -5.89 -11.03
CA MET A 78 -12.57 -5.54 -9.83
C MET A 78 -11.85 -4.20 -10.01
N PRO A 79 -11.76 -3.35 -8.97
CA PRO A 79 -10.86 -2.20 -8.99
C PRO A 79 -9.41 -2.67 -9.03
N ALA A 80 -8.63 -2.09 -9.95
CA ALA A 80 -7.22 -2.45 -10.12
C ALA A 80 -6.36 -2.00 -8.93
N LEU A 81 -6.65 -0.81 -8.39
CA LEU A 81 -5.95 -0.20 -7.26
C LEU A 81 -6.95 0.08 -6.13
N VAL A 82 -6.68 -0.44 -4.93
CA VAL A 82 -7.55 -0.27 -3.75
C VAL A 82 -6.73 0.21 -2.55
N GLY A 83 -7.25 1.17 -1.79
CA GLY A 83 -6.73 1.58 -0.48
C GLY A 83 -7.68 1.16 0.64
N VAL A 84 -7.16 0.44 1.63
CA VAL A 84 -7.92 -0.08 2.78
C VAL A 84 -7.42 0.56 4.10
N PRO A 85 -8.27 1.31 4.82
CA PRO A 85 -9.56 1.84 4.38
C PRO A 85 -9.46 3.00 3.38
N TYR A 86 -8.28 3.63 3.31
CA TYR A 86 -8.00 4.81 2.50
C TYR A 86 -6.60 4.71 1.90
N GLY A 87 -6.38 5.33 0.74
CA GLY A 87 -5.04 5.66 0.28
C GLY A 87 -4.59 6.89 1.05
N MET A 88 -3.85 6.73 2.14
CA MET A 88 -3.47 7.85 2.99
C MET A 88 -1.99 7.84 3.30
N SER A 89 -1.32 8.97 3.06
CA SER A 89 0.09 9.18 3.40
C SER A 89 0.21 10.43 4.27
N ILE A 90 0.66 10.29 5.52
CA ILE A 90 0.93 11.41 6.44
C ILE A 90 -0.28 12.36 6.58
N GLY A 91 -1.47 11.78 6.79
CA GLY A 91 -2.71 12.54 6.96
C GLY A 91 -3.29 13.17 5.69
N LEU A 92 -2.66 12.98 4.52
CA LEU A 92 -3.17 13.43 3.22
C LEU A 92 -3.93 12.30 2.53
N ARG A 93 -5.07 12.63 1.91
CA ARG A 93 -5.94 11.68 1.19
C ARG A 93 -6.32 12.23 -0.20
N PRO A 94 -5.99 11.55 -1.32
CA PRO A 94 -5.25 10.29 -1.40
C PRO A 94 -3.73 10.44 -1.12
N GLY A 95 -3.27 11.66 -0.81
CA GLY A 95 -1.86 11.94 -0.54
C GLY A 95 -0.96 11.57 -1.72
N TYR A 96 0.09 10.80 -1.44
CA TYR A 96 1.05 10.31 -2.43
C TYR A 96 0.67 8.94 -3.01
N PHE A 97 -0.54 8.44 -2.74
CA PHE A 97 -1.11 7.26 -3.40
C PHE A 97 -1.86 7.58 -4.69
N GLY A 98 -2.01 8.87 -5.04
CA GLY A 98 -2.80 9.30 -6.19
C GLY A 98 -2.07 9.20 -7.55
N GLY A 99 -2.85 9.32 -8.62
CA GLY A 99 -2.38 9.27 -10.00
C GLY A 99 -1.60 10.52 -10.45
N ASN A 100 -1.73 11.66 -9.75
CA ASN A 100 -1.05 12.91 -10.11
C ASN A 100 -1.27 13.27 -11.60
N PHE A 101 -0.21 13.46 -12.38
CA PHE A 101 -0.29 13.76 -13.81
C PHE A 101 -0.83 12.62 -14.68
N LEU A 102 -1.09 11.43 -14.13
CA LEU A 102 -1.80 10.36 -14.83
C LEU A 102 -3.32 10.58 -14.91
N VAL A 103 -3.83 11.64 -14.28
CA VAL A 103 -5.25 11.95 -13.97
C VAL A 103 -5.82 11.17 -12.78
N ARG A 104 -6.93 11.69 -12.24
CA ARG A 104 -7.60 11.17 -11.04
C ARG A 104 -8.24 9.79 -11.23
N GLU A 105 -8.41 9.33 -12.46
CA GLU A 105 -8.91 7.98 -12.77
C GLU A 105 -8.02 6.88 -12.17
N PHE A 106 -6.73 7.15 -11.99
CA PHE A 106 -5.76 6.22 -11.41
C PHE A 106 -5.53 6.45 -9.91
N ASP A 107 -6.41 7.21 -9.24
CA ASP A 107 -6.45 7.26 -7.78
C ASP A 107 -6.98 5.91 -7.22
N PRO A 108 -6.59 5.51 -6.00
CA PRO A 108 -7.07 4.28 -5.40
C PRO A 108 -8.58 4.34 -5.13
N PHE A 109 -9.27 3.22 -5.39
CA PHE A 109 -10.61 3.01 -4.83
C PHE A 109 -10.49 2.82 -3.31
N GLU A 110 -11.21 3.61 -2.53
CA GLU A 110 -11.10 3.57 -1.07
C GLU A 110 -12.31 2.87 -0.47
N THR A 111 -12.07 1.84 0.34
CA THR A 111 -13.18 1.07 0.92
C THR A 111 -13.96 1.88 1.94
N GLY A 112 -13.27 2.79 2.65
CA GLY A 112 -13.79 3.53 3.78
C GLY A 112 -14.16 2.67 4.98
N GLY A 113 -14.40 3.30 6.13
CA GLY A 113 -14.85 2.61 7.34
C GLY A 113 -13.79 1.70 7.98
N ASP A 114 -14.11 1.09 9.11
CA ASP A 114 -13.26 0.10 9.77
C ASP A 114 -13.73 -1.32 9.39
N PRO A 115 -12.94 -2.14 8.68
CA PRO A 115 -13.30 -3.51 8.32
C PRO A 115 -13.59 -4.44 9.51
N ASN A 116 -13.16 -4.08 10.71
CA ASN A 116 -13.48 -4.83 11.93
C ASN A 116 -14.83 -4.45 12.55
N SER A 117 -15.49 -3.39 12.06
CA SER A 117 -16.80 -2.98 12.57
C SER A 117 -17.92 -3.85 12.02
N ASP A 118 -18.90 -4.22 12.86
CA ASP A 118 -20.12 -4.93 12.41
C ASP A 118 -20.96 -4.12 11.41
N LYS A 119 -20.73 -2.80 11.36
CA LYS A 119 -21.40 -1.88 10.43
C LYS A 119 -20.58 -1.62 9.17
N PHE A 120 -19.45 -2.32 8.99
CA PHE A 120 -18.60 -2.15 7.83
C PHE A 120 -19.39 -2.45 6.56
N GLN A 121 -19.48 -1.44 5.71
CA GLN A 121 -20.00 -1.53 4.36
C GLN A 121 -19.19 -0.57 3.51
N VAL A 122 -18.78 -1.02 2.34
CA VAL A 122 -18.09 -0.17 1.38
C VAL A 122 -19.08 0.87 0.86
N GLN A 123 -18.75 2.15 1.06
CA GLN A 123 -19.55 3.25 0.55
C GLN A 123 -19.68 3.10 -0.98
N ASN A 124 -20.90 3.22 -1.48
CA ASN A 124 -21.31 3.02 -2.88
C ASN A 124 -21.53 1.56 -3.35
N LEU A 125 -21.18 0.51 -2.60
CA LEU A 125 -21.51 -0.88 -2.99
C LEU A 125 -22.85 -1.40 -2.47
N SER A 126 -23.43 -0.71 -1.49
CA SER A 126 -24.80 -0.97 -1.06
C SER A 126 -25.76 -0.36 -2.08
N PRO A 127 -26.67 -1.13 -2.69
CA PRO A 127 -27.77 -0.54 -3.45
C PRO A 127 -28.44 0.46 -2.53
N ILE A 128 -28.58 1.72 -2.96
CA ILE A 128 -29.51 2.65 -2.31
C ILE A 128 -30.82 1.86 -2.25
N ALA A 129 -31.33 1.57 -1.06
CA ALA A 129 -32.43 0.63 -0.81
C ALA A 129 -33.76 0.99 -1.55
N GLN A 130 -33.74 2.01 -2.41
CA GLN A 130 -34.85 2.55 -3.19
C GLN A 130 -34.61 2.53 -4.71
N LEU A 131 -33.48 1.98 -5.21
CA LEU A 131 -33.18 1.89 -6.64
C LEU A 131 -32.80 0.45 -7.04
N PRO A 132 -33.72 -0.30 -7.67
CA PRO A 132 -33.42 -1.60 -8.28
C PRO A 132 -32.28 -1.49 -9.31
N VAL A 133 -31.50 -2.55 -9.49
CA VAL A 133 -30.39 -2.61 -10.47
C VAL A 133 -30.88 -2.26 -11.88
N ASP A 134 -32.04 -2.77 -12.29
CA ASP A 134 -32.68 -2.46 -13.57
C ASP A 134 -32.92 -0.95 -13.77
N ARG A 135 -33.18 -0.20 -12.70
CA ARG A 135 -33.34 1.27 -12.74
C ARG A 135 -32.01 2.00 -12.86
N LEU A 136 -30.92 1.43 -12.34
CA LEU A 136 -29.57 1.95 -12.54
C LEU A 136 -29.09 1.67 -13.97
N GLU A 137 -29.36 0.48 -14.50
CA GLU A 137 -29.09 0.11 -15.90
C GLU A 137 -29.81 1.05 -16.87
N ASN A 138 -31.11 1.29 -16.66
CA ASN A 138 -31.88 2.23 -17.50
C ASN A 138 -31.34 3.66 -17.46
N ARG A 139 -30.86 4.12 -16.29
CA ARG A 139 -30.21 5.43 -16.17
C ARG A 139 -28.85 5.47 -16.88
N ARG A 140 -28.07 4.39 -16.80
CA ARG A 140 -26.80 4.26 -17.53
C ARG A 140 -27.05 4.34 -19.04
N THR A 141 -28.03 3.59 -19.56
CA THR A 141 -28.40 3.64 -20.98
C THR A 141 -28.82 5.05 -21.40
N LEU A 142 -29.67 5.71 -20.60
CA LEU A 142 -30.12 7.07 -20.90
C LEU A 142 -28.97 8.09 -20.88
N ASN A 143 -28.06 8.00 -19.90
CA ASN A 143 -26.89 8.87 -19.86
C ASN A 143 -25.95 8.61 -21.05
N GLN A 144 -25.70 7.36 -21.42
CA GLN A 144 -24.92 7.01 -22.60
C GLN A 144 -25.55 7.54 -23.89
N ASP A 145 -26.88 7.49 -23.99
CA ASP A 145 -27.60 8.04 -25.14
C ASP A 145 -27.52 9.58 -25.17
N LEU A 146 -27.59 10.25 -24.02
CA LEU A 146 -27.39 11.71 -23.90
C LEU A 146 -25.94 12.11 -24.21
N ASP A 147 -24.96 11.35 -23.73
CA ASP A 147 -23.54 11.59 -24.00
C ASP A 147 -23.23 11.43 -25.50
N ARG A 148 -23.79 10.41 -26.15
CA ARG A 148 -23.71 10.23 -27.61
C ARG A 148 -24.33 11.41 -28.38
N LEU A 149 -25.41 11.99 -27.85
CA LEU A 149 -26.03 13.20 -28.42
C LEU A 149 -25.16 14.45 -28.22
N CYS A 150 -24.36 14.51 -27.14
CA CYS A 150 -23.43 15.60 -26.84
C CYS A 150 -22.08 15.48 -27.57
N GLU A 151 -21.54 14.27 -27.76
CA GLU A 151 -20.34 13.98 -28.55
C GLU A 151 -20.50 14.38 -30.03
N LEU A 152 -21.74 14.37 -30.54
CA LEU A 152 -22.07 14.92 -31.86
C LEU A 152 -21.91 16.45 -31.95
N ARG A 153 -21.69 17.17 -30.83
CA ARG A 153 -21.54 18.64 -30.79
C ARG A 153 -20.18 19.15 -30.36
N GLU A 154 -19.45 18.51 -29.43
CA GLU A 154 -18.09 18.96 -29.03
C GLU A 154 -17.20 17.81 -28.52
N THR A 155 -15.95 17.73 -28.98
CA THR A 155 -14.92 16.83 -28.44
C THR A 155 -14.29 17.43 -27.18
N GLN A 156 -14.78 17.07 -25.99
CA GLN A 156 -14.16 17.47 -24.71
C GLN A 156 -13.57 16.26 -23.96
N PRO A 157 -12.26 16.22 -23.67
CA PRO A 157 -11.59 15.13 -22.96
C PRO A 157 -12.09 14.87 -21.53
N GLU A 158 -12.64 15.87 -20.85
CA GLU A 158 -13.13 15.74 -19.46
C GLU A 158 -14.39 14.87 -19.36
N ALA A 159 -15.23 14.83 -20.40
CA ALA A 159 -16.43 13.99 -20.43
C ALA A 159 -16.09 12.49 -20.53
N ALA A 160 -15.04 12.13 -21.29
CA ALA A 160 -14.59 10.76 -21.43
C ALA A 160 -14.05 10.17 -20.11
N ALA A 161 -13.32 10.98 -19.33
CA ALA A 161 -12.82 10.58 -18.01
C ALA A 161 -13.96 10.38 -17.00
N LEU A 162 -15.03 11.21 -17.05
CA LEU A 162 -16.24 11.01 -16.26
C LEU A 162 -16.94 9.68 -16.62
N SER A 163 -17.07 9.39 -17.92
CA SER A 163 -17.72 8.17 -18.43
C SER A 163 -16.99 6.89 -18.01
N ALA A 164 -15.65 6.87 -18.04
CA ALA A 164 -14.87 5.71 -17.57
C ALA A 164 -15.02 5.48 -16.06
N PHE A 165 -15.02 6.55 -15.26
CA PHE A 165 -15.24 6.49 -13.81
C PHE A 165 -16.64 5.96 -13.47
N ASP A 166 -17.66 6.44 -14.19
CA ASP A 166 -19.05 6.00 -14.04
C ASP A 166 -19.24 4.53 -14.45
N GLN A 167 -18.54 4.05 -15.48
CA GLN A 167 -18.60 2.65 -15.90
C GLN A 167 -17.92 1.72 -14.89
N GLN A 168 -16.72 2.05 -14.41
CA GLN A 168 -16.04 1.26 -13.38
C GLN A 168 -16.82 1.26 -12.06
N ALA A 169 -17.34 2.43 -11.65
CA ALA A 169 -18.20 2.52 -10.48
C ALA A 169 -19.46 1.66 -10.67
N PHE A 170 -20.12 1.73 -11.82
CA PHE A 170 -21.30 0.91 -12.10
C PHE A 170 -21.01 -0.59 -12.03
N ASP A 171 -19.95 -1.07 -12.68
CA ASP A 171 -19.62 -2.49 -12.72
C ASP A 171 -19.20 -3.00 -11.33
N LEU A 172 -18.55 -2.14 -10.53
CA LEU A 172 -18.21 -2.39 -9.13
C LEU A 172 -19.48 -2.49 -8.26
N VAL A 173 -20.42 -1.53 -8.38
CA VAL A 173 -21.70 -1.51 -7.65
C VAL A 173 -22.60 -2.68 -8.04
N THR A 174 -22.64 -3.04 -9.33
CA THR A 174 -23.59 -4.04 -9.86
C THR A 174 -23.01 -5.45 -9.91
N GLY A 175 -21.68 -5.60 -9.94
CA GLY A 175 -20.99 -6.88 -10.08
C GLY A 175 -21.04 -7.75 -8.82
N PRO A 176 -21.46 -9.03 -8.91
CA PRO A 176 -21.50 -9.94 -7.76
C PRO A 176 -20.10 -10.26 -7.20
N ALA A 177 -19.08 -10.33 -8.07
CA ALA A 177 -17.70 -10.65 -7.70
C ALA A 177 -17.09 -9.59 -6.76
N ALA A 178 -17.30 -8.31 -7.08
CA ALA A 178 -16.82 -7.22 -6.26
C ALA A 178 -17.49 -7.22 -4.87
N ARG A 179 -18.82 -7.27 -4.81
CA ARG A 179 -19.55 -7.30 -3.53
C ARG A 179 -19.11 -8.46 -2.64
N GLN A 180 -18.92 -9.65 -3.21
CA GLN A 180 -18.43 -10.80 -2.46
C GLN A 180 -17.00 -10.58 -1.95
N ALA A 181 -16.11 -10.00 -2.77
CA ALA A 181 -14.74 -9.71 -2.36
C ALA A 181 -14.67 -8.77 -1.14
N PHE A 182 -15.55 -7.76 -1.07
CA PHE A 182 -15.63 -6.82 0.06
C PHE A 182 -16.36 -7.36 1.30
N SER A 183 -17.01 -8.52 1.20
CA SER A 183 -17.77 -9.15 2.29
C SER A 183 -16.84 -9.94 3.23
N LEU A 184 -16.46 -9.33 4.36
CA LEU A 184 -15.68 -10.03 5.41
C LEU A 184 -16.52 -11.01 6.24
N GLN A 185 -17.84 -10.86 6.24
CA GLN A 185 -18.76 -11.79 6.90
C GLN A 185 -18.79 -13.18 6.25
N ASP A 186 -18.26 -13.32 5.03
CA ASP A 186 -18.14 -14.61 4.34
C ASP A 186 -16.92 -15.42 4.83
N GLU A 187 -16.01 -14.82 5.62
CA GLU A 187 -14.86 -15.50 6.20
C GLU A 187 -15.24 -16.17 7.53
N SER A 188 -14.68 -17.36 7.78
CA SER A 188 -14.88 -18.03 9.06
C SER A 188 -14.25 -17.24 10.21
N ASP A 189 -14.80 -17.40 11.41
CA ASP A 189 -14.27 -16.73 12.59
C ASP A 189 -12.81 -17.09 12.85
N SER A 190 -12.42 -18.35 12.61
CA SER A 190 -11.04 -18.80 12.74
C SER A 190 -10.06 -18.04 11.85
N ILE A 191 -10.44 -17.74 10.60
CA ILE A 191 -9.60 -16.96 9.69
C ILE A 191 -9.53 -15.52 10.17
N ARG A 192 -10.66 -14.92 10.53
CA ARG A 192 -10.68 -13.55 11.06
C ARG A 192 -9.86 -13.39 12.33
N ASP A 193 -9.88 -14.38 13.21
CA ASP A 193 -9.09 -14.39 14.45
C ASP A 193 -7.59 -14.53 14.16
N SER A 194 -7.19 -15.28 13.13
CA SER A 194 -5.78 -15.46 12.76
C SER A 194 -5.08 -14.17 12.32
N TYR A 195 -5.82 -13.21 11.77
CA TYR A 195 -5.32 -11.87 11.44
C TYR A 195 -5.44 -10.88 12.61
N GLY A 196 -6.20 -11.26 13.65
CA GLY A 196 -6.55 -10.40 14.78
C GLY A 196 -7.80 -9.55 14.53
N ARG A 197 -8.67 -9.48 15.55
CA ARG A 197 -9.93 -8.70 15.55
C ARG A 197 -9.68 -7.22 15.86
N ASN A 198 -8.92 -6.58 14.99
CA ASN A 198 -8.64 -5.15 15.01
C ASN A 198 -8.65 -4.60 13.59
N SER A 199 -8.72 -3.27 13.45
CA SER A 199 -8.84 -2.62 12.14
C SER A 199 -7.70 -2.97 11.18
N TRP A 200 -6.47 -3.14 11.66
CA TRP A 200 -5.33 -3.49 10.79
C TRP A 200 -5.42 -4.93 10.31
N GLY A 201 -5.61 -5.88 11.22
CA GLY A 201 -5.76 -7.30 10.89
C GLY A 201 -6.87 -7.54 9.88
N GLN A 202 -8.05 -6.95 10.12
CA GLN A 202 -9.19 -7.09 9.21
C GLN A 202 -8.99 -6.32 7.89
N SER A 203 -8.23 -5.23 7.87
CA SER A 203 -7.84 -4.55 6.61
C SER A 203 -6.96 -5.43 5.75
N VAL A 204 -6.00 -6.13 6.35
CA VAL A 204 -5.12 -7.07 5.62
C VAL A 204 -5.90 -8.29 5.13
N LEU A 205 -6.83 -8.82 5.93
CA LEU A 205 -7.72 -9.90 5.49
C LEU A 205 -8.58 -9.47 4.30
N LEU A 206 -9.13 -8.25 4.33
CA LEU A 206 -9.87 -7.69 3.20
C LEU A 206 -8.96 -7.54 1.97
N ALA A 207 -7.72 -7.08 2.15
CA ALA A 207 -6.75 -7.00 1.06
C ALA A 207 -6.47 -8.37 0.43
N ARG A 208 -6.33 -9.44 1.22
CA ARG A 208 -6.19 -10.81 0.71
C ARG A 208 -7.37 -11.18 -0.19
N ARG A 209 -8.60 -10.95 0.26
CA ARG A 209 -9.81 -11.25 -0.52
C ARG A 209 -9.86 -10.47 -1.84
N LEU A 210 -9.46 -9.21 -1.82
CA LEU A 210 -9.45 -8.35 -3.01
C LEU A 210 -8.43 -8.81 -4.04
N VAL A 211 -7.21 -9.18 -3.60
CA VAL A 211 -6.19 -9.74 -4.48
C VAL A 211 -6.64 -11.07 -5.08
N GLU A 212 -7.22 -11.96 -4.26
CA GLU A 212 -7.79 -13.25 -4.71
C GLU A 212 -8.94 -13.05 -5.73
N ALA A 213 -9.76 -12.02 -5.51
CA ALA A 213 -10.83 -11.64 -6.42
C ALA A 213 -10.33 -10.97 -7.70
N GLY A 214 -9.13 -10.37 -7.72
CA GLY A 214 -8.48 -9.88 -8.94
C GLY A 214 -8.07 -8.41 -8.93
N SER A 215 -8.04 -7.74 -7.78
CA SER A 215 -7.36 -6.45 -7.65
C SER A 215 -5.85 -6.61 -7.86
N THR A 216 -5.22 -5.67 -8.55
CA THR A 216 -3.79 -5.75 -8.90
C THR A 216 -2.90 -5.25 -7.79
N ILE A 217 -3.26 -4.14 -7.14
CA ILE A 217 -2.55 -3.58 -5.99
C ILE A 217 -3.59 -3.21 -4.94
N VAL A 218 -3.35 -3.66 -3.71
CA VAL A 218 -4.11 -3.25 -2.53
C VAL A 218 -3.15 -2.72 -1.49
N THR A 219 -3.41 -1.51 -0.99
CA THR A 219 -2.60 -0.89 0.07
C THR A 219 -3.38 -0.90 1.38
N CYS A 220 -2.69 -1.20 2.47
CA CYS A 220 -3.24 -1.10 3.83
C CYS A 220 -2.45 -0.04 4.60
N HIS A 221 -3.16 0.89 5.23
CA HIS A 221 -2.52 1.95 6.00
C HIS A 221 -2.63 1.68 7.51
N PHE A 222 -1.48 1.64 8.19
CA PHE A 222 -1.40 1.57 9.65
C PHE A 222 -0.80 2.87 10.19
N GLY A 223 -1.60 3.68 10.89
CA GLY A 223 -1.14 4.91 11.53
C GLY A 223 -0.57 4.69 12.94
N GLY A 224 -0.08 5.76 13.58
CA GLY A 224 0.33 5.74 14.99
C GLY A 224 1.81 5.44 15.25
N TRP A 225 2.64 5.37 14.20
CA TRP A 225 4.07 5.05 14.32
C TRP A 225 4.97 6.23 14.75
N ASP A 226 4.40 7.43 14.92
CA ASP A 226 5.13 8.67 15.27
C ASP A 226 5.46 8.84 16.76
N SER A 227 6.17 7.84 17.27
CA SER A 227 6.49 7.69 18.70
C SER A 227 7.76 8.45 19.12
N HIS A 228 7.67 9.78 19.15
CA HIS A 228 8.70 10.65 19.74
C HIS A 228 8.79 10.59 21.27
N TRP A 229 7.81 9.94 21.91
CA TRP A 229 7.74 9.66 23.35
C TRP A 229 7.03 8.32 23.56
N ASN A 230 7.15 7.72 24.75
CA ASN A 230 6.57 6.42 25.12
C ASN A 230 6.73 5.33 24.04
N HIS A 231 7.90 5.23 23.40
CA HIS A 231 8.08 4.33 22.27
C HIS A 231 7.85 2.87 22.63
N GLN A 232 8.23 2.46 23.84
CA GLN A 232 7.96 1.11 24.34
C GLN A 232 6.46 0.80 24.34
N GLY A 233 5.63 1.65 24.94
CA GLY A 233 4.17 1.44 24.97
C GLY A 233 3.55 1.45 23.58
N THR A 234 4.08 2.27 22.65
CA THR A 234 3.68 2.22 21.25
C THR A 234 4.01 0.85 20.62
N MET A 235 5.24 0.36 20.77
CA MET A 235 5.66 -0.92 20.18
C MET A 235 4.90 -2.11 20.76
N GLU A 236 4.69 -2.14 22.08
CA GLU A 236 3.89 -3.17 22.77
C GLU A 236 2.43 -3.20 22.27
N SER A 237 1.90 -2.06 21.81
CA SER A 237 0.55 -1.98 21.23
C SER A 237 0.50 -2.28 19.72
N HIS A 238 1.54 -1.89 18.97
CA HIS A 238 1.55 -1.92 17.50
C HIS A 238 2.10 -3.23 16.96
N LEU A 239 3.25 -3.68 17.47
CA LEU A 239 3.98 -4.81 16.89
C LEU A 239 3.20 -6.12 16.97
N PRO A 240 2.47 -6.48 18.05
CA PRO A 240 1.66 -7.68 18.07
C PRO A 240 0.54 -7.70 17.01
N LYS A 241 -0.04 -6.53 16.69
CA LYS A 241 -1.05 -6.42 15.63
C LYS A 241 -0.43 -6.68 14.25
N VAL A 242 0.75 -6.11 13.99
CA VAL A 242 1.50 -6.35 12.75
C VAL A 242 1.96 -7.81 12.67
N ASP A 243 2.40 -8.40 13.78
CA ASP A 243 2.80 -9.81 13.85
C ASP A 243 1.69 -10.74 13.39
N MET A 244 0.49 -10.60 13.98
CA MET A 244 -0.69 -11.38 13.59
C MET A 244 -1.11 -11.12 12.15
N ALA A 245 -1.20 -9.85 11.74
CA ALA A 245 -1.68 -9.50 10.40
C ALA A 245 -0.75 -10.01 9.28
N VAL A 246 0.56 -9.81 9.42
CA VAL A 246 1.55 -10.22 8.41
C VAL A 246 1.71 -11.74 8.42
N SER A 247 1.89 -12.37 9.59
CA SER A 247 2.04 -13.83 9.64
C SER A 247 0.78 -14.57 9.21
N GLY A 248 -0.41 -14.05 9.57
CA GLY A 248 -1.71 -14.55 9.12
C GLY A 248 -1.84 -14.46 7.61
N LEU A 249 -1.51 -13.30 7.01
CA LEU A 249 -1.52 -13.12 5.56
C LEU A 249 -0.61 -14.13 4.84
N LEU A 250 0.64 -14.26 5.27
CA LEU A 250 1.58 -15.15 4.60
C LEU A 250 1.17 -16.61 4.71
N LYS A 251 0.66 -17.06 5.87
CA LYS A 251 0.13 -18.42 6.04
C LYS A 251 -1.10 -18.68 5.19
N ASP A 252 -2.03 -17.72 5.14
CA ASP A 252 -3.28 -17.84 4.38
C ASP A 252 -3.01 -17.86 2.86
N LEU A 253 -2.16 -16.97 2.36
CA LEU A 253 -1.75 -16.97 0.94
C LEU A 253 -1.03 -18.27 0.54
N ASP A 254 -0.18 -18.80 1.42
CA ASP A 254 0.54 -20.06 1.22
C ASP A 254 -0.42 -21.26 1.19
N GLN A 255 -1.33 -21.36 2.17
CA GLN A 255 -2.35 -22.40 2.24
C GLN A 255 -3.28 -22.40 1.03
N ARG A 256 -3.57 -21.21 0.48
CA ARG A 256 -4.37 -21.04 -0.74
C ARG A 256 -3.59 -21.29 -2.04
N GLY A 257 -2.26 -21.45 -1.96
CA GLY A 257 -1.40 -21.65 -3.13
C GLY A 257 -1.31 -20.42 -4.04
N ILE A 258 -1.50 -19.22 -3.49
CA ILE A 258 -1.44 -17.94 -4.23
C ILE A 258 -0.29 -17.04 -3.78
N LEU A 259 0.50 -17.44 -2.78
CA LEU A 259 1.69 -16.70 -2.34
C LEU A 259 2.70 -16.49 -3.48
N ASP A 260 2.99 -17.51 -4.27
CA ASP A 260 3.92 -17.38 -5.42
C ASP A 260 3.42 -16.41 -6.50
N LYS A 261 2.12 -16.08 -6.51
CA LYS A 261 1.50 -15.14 -7.46
C LYS A 261 1.21 -13.76 -6.85
N THR A 262 1.44 -13.60 -5.55
CA THR A 262 1.09 -12.39 -4.80
C THR A 262 2.32 -11.88 -4.07
N MET A 263 2.83 -10.72 -4.51
CA MET A 263 3.91 -10.05 -3.80
C MET A 263 3.34 -9.27 -2.61
N VAL A 264 3.86 -9.54 -1.41
CA VAL A 264 3.55 -8.79 -0.19
C VAL A 264 4.76 -7.93 0.14
N VAL A 265 4.52 -6.62 0.33
CA VAL A 265 5.55 -5.66 0.73
C VAL A 265 5.09 -4.96 2.00
N VAL A 266 5.93 -4.98 3.04
CA VAL A 266 5.69 -4.23 4.29
C VAL A 266 6.81 -3.24 4.48
N CYS A 267 6.48 -1.96 4.44
CA CYS A 267 7.41 -0.85 4.61
C CYS A 267 6.74 0.34 5.30
N GLY A 268 7.56 1.18 5.93
CA GLY A 268 7.18 2.51 6.38
C GLY A 268 7.76 3.59 5.47
N GLU A 269 7.50 4.85 5.81
CA GLU A 269 8.10 6.00 5.13
C GLU A 269 9.61 6.14 5.41
N PHE A 270 10.06 5.79 6.61
CA PHE A 270 11.45 5.77 7.05
C PHE A 270 11.63 4.89 8.30
N GLY A 271 12.87 4.75 8.76
CA GLY A 271 13.20 4.14 10.04
C GLY A 271 13.13 5.11 11.21
N ARG A 272 13.64 4.71 12.37
CA ARG A 272 13.73 5.52 13.59
C ARG A 272 15.16 5.63 14.05
N THR A 273 15.53 6.73 14.72
CA THR A 273 16.90 6.97 15.20
C THR A 273 17.41 5.76 15.99
N PRO A 274 18.58 5.17 15.72
CA PRO A 274 19.03 3.99 16.46
C PRO A 274 19.16 4.22 17.97
N ARG A 275 19.44 5.46 18.35
CA ARG A 275 19.45 5.94 19.73
C ARG A 275 18.08 6.51 20.11
N MET A 276 17.62 6.15 21.31
CA MET A 276 16.46 6.78 21.97
C MET A 276 16.76 8.24 22.32
N ASN A 277 15.79 9.13 22.17
CA ASN A 277 15.88 10.48 22.71
C ASN A 277 15.76 10.46 24.25
N ASP A 278 16.10 11.57 24.91
CA ASP A 278 16.16 11.66 26.38
C ASP A 278 14.79 11.92 27.05
N GLY A 279 13.71 12.02 26.26
CA GLY A 279 12.38 12.34 26.76
C GLY A 279 12.23 13.76 27.33
N GLY A 280 13.24 14.63 27.17
CA GLY A 280 13.23 16.00 27.69
C GLY A 280 12.16 16.89 27.05
N ASN A 281 11.87 18.04 27.68
CA ASN A 281 11.01 19.11 27.17
C ASN A 281 11.66 19.85 25.98
N GLY A 282 11.94 19.12 24.92
CA GLY A 282 12.42 19.56 23.60
C GLY A 282 11.94 18.67 22.45
N GLY A 283 11.15 17.62 22.74
CA GLY A 283 10.37 16.90 21.73
C GLY A 283 9.16 17.72 21.25
N PRO A 284 8.40 17.22 20.24
CA PRO A 284 7.21 17.90 19.74
C PRO A 284 6.23 18.29 20.86
N PRO A 285 5.38 19.32 20.65
CA PRO A 285 4.32 19.67 21.61
C PRO A 285 3.58 18.41 22.07
N LEU A 286 3.38 18.25 23.39
CA LEU A 286 2.78 17.08 24.08
C LEU A 286 3.74 15.94 24.53
N SER A 287 5.06 16.07 24.40
CA SER A 287 5.99 15.09 25.00
C SER A 287 5.77 14.94 26.52
N GLN A 288 5.49 13.72 26.99
CA GLN A 288 5.10 13.44 28.38
C GLN A 288 6.26 12.96 29.26
N GLY A 289 7.50 13.39 29.00
CA GLY A 289 8.65 13.04 29.83
C GLY A 289 9.10 11.57 29.74
N THR A 290 8.73 10.86 28.65
CA THR A 290 9.15 9.48 28.40
C THR A 290 9.97 9.40 27.11
N PRO A 291 11.06 8.62 27.07
CA PRO A 291 11.88 8.46 25.87
C PRO A 291 11.10 7.92 24.66
N GLY A 292 11.44 8.42 23.47
CA GLY A 292 11.01 7.88 22.19
C GLY A 292 12.14 7.81 21.16
N ARG A 293 11.78 7.76 19.88
CA ARG A 293 12.76 7.78 18.77
C ARG A 293 12.35 8.79 17.71
N ASP A 294 13.33 9.52 17.19
CA ASP A 294 13.10 10.54 16.18
C ASP A 294 13.16 9.94 14.76
N HIS A 295 12.88 10.77 13.75
CA HIS A 295 12.81 10.36 12.35
C HIS A 295 14.19 9.97 11.80
N TRP A 296 14.23 8.93 10.96
CA TRP A 296 15.49 8.41 10.43
C TRP A 296 15.36 7.80 9.03
N GLY A 297 15.54 8.63 7.99
CA GLY A 297 15.55 8.18 6.58
C GLY A 297 16.85 7.56 6.11
N ASN A 298 17.89 7.55 6.95
CA ASN A 298 19.22 7.04 6.59
C ASN A 298 19.25 5.51 6.55
N ALA A 299 18.31 4.82 7.20
CA ALA A 299 18.17 3.37 7.13
C ALA A 299 16.73 2.95 7.50
N LEU A 300 16.16 2.03 6.73
CA LEU A 300 14.92 1.32 7.05
C LEU A 300 14.97 -0.13 6.56
N SER A 301 14.10 -0.95 7.15
CA SER A 301 13.90 -2.33 6.74
C SER A 301 12.62 -2.48 5.93
N VAL A 302 12.65 -3.29 4.87
CA VAL A 302 11.49 -3.66 4.08
C VAL A 302 11.35 -5.17 4.04
N LEU A 303 10.17 -5.67 4.37
CA LEU A 303 9.84 -7.10 4.21
C LEU A 303 9.21 -7.32 2.84
N VAL A 304 9.71 -8.31 2.10
CA VAL A 304 9.19 -8.73 0.81
C VAL A 304 8.91 -10.23 0.83
N ALA A 305 7.75 -10.67 0.35
CA ALA A 305 7.37 -12.08 0.31
C ALA A 305 6.55 -12.40 -0.94
N GLY A 306 6.58 -13.66 -1.39
CA GLY A 306 5.74 -14.14 -2.48
C GLY A 306 6.04 -13.50 -3.83
N GLY A 307 5.10 -13.60 -4.78
CA GLY A 307 5.25 -13.03 -6.13
C GLY A 307 6.43 -13.61 -6.92
N GLY A 308 6.81 -14.86 -6.63
CA GLY A 308 7.97 -15.54 -7.20
C GLY A 308 9.31 -15.13 -6.59
N THR A 309 9.31 -14.30 -5.53
CA THR A 309 10.55 -13.86 -4.90
C THR A 309 11.19 -14.97 -4.06
N LYS A 310 12.52 -14.98 -4.01
CA LYS A 310 13.30 -15.89 -3.17
C LYS A 310 13.19 -15.49 -1.69
N PRO A 311 12.62 -16.33 -0.81
CA PRO A 311 12.44 -16.02 0.59
C PRO A 311 13.63 -16.47 1.45
N GLY A 312 13.56 -16.27 2.77
CA GLY A 312 14.50 -16.84 3.73
C GLY A 312 15.89 -16.20 3.68
N GLN A 313 15.97 -14.92 3.34
CA GLN A 313 17.24 -14.21 3.23
C GLN A 313 17.17 -12.77 3.74
N VAL A 314 18.35 -12.22 4.01
CA VAL A 314 18.56 -10.83 4.36
C VAL A 314 19.40 -10.20 3.26
N ILE A 315 18.95 -9.08 2.72
CA ILE A 315 19.63 -8.35 1.66
C ILE A 315 20.19 -7.04 2.23
N GLY A 316 21.50 -6.89 2.12
CA GLY A 316 22.26 -5.77 2.63
C GLY A 316 22.36 -5.73 4.15
N ALA A 317 23.07 -4.72 4.64
CA ALA A 317 23.32 -4.50 6.05
C ALA A 317 23.54 -3.01 6.34
N THR A 318 23.29 -2.63 7.59
CA THR A 318 23.70 -1.35 8.16
C THR A 318 24.99 -1.50 8.96
N ASN A 319 25.60 -0.37 9.34
CA ASN A 319 26.69 -0.39 10.31
C ASN A 319 26.24 -1.03 11.64
N HIS A 320 27.19 -1.35 12.52
CA HIS A 320 26.87 -2.04 13.78
C HIS A 320 25.93 -1.25 14.71
N LEU A 321 25.77 0.07 14.48
CA LEU A 321 24.85 0.92 15.23
C LEU A 321 23.46 1.02 14.58
N GLY A 322 23.26 0.50 13.37
CA GLY A 322 21.99 0.61 12.64
C GLY A 322 21.72 1.99 12.01
N GLU A 323 22.74 2.82 11.84
CA GLU A 323 22.62 4.23 11.44
C GLU A 323 22.50 4.42 9.92
N TYR A 324 23.26 3.67 9.13
CA TYR A 324 23.28 3.79 7.67
C TYR A 324 23.72 2.47 7.01
N PRO A 325 23.29 2.20 5.77
CA PRO A 325 23.73 1.05 4.99
C PRO A 325 25.23 0.99 4.80
N THR A 326 25.82 -0.19 5.03
CA THR A 326 27.23 -0.49 4.73
C THR A 326 27.39 -1.53 3.64
N GLU A 327 26.36 -2.37 3.43
CA GLU A 327 26.33 -3.37 2.38
C GLU A 327 25.05 -3.25 1.56
N ARG A 328 25.20 -3.30 0.23
CA ARG A 328 24.11 -3.24 -0.75
C ARG A 328 23.12 -2.09 -0.47
N PRO A 329 23.56 -0.81 -0.43
CA PRO A 329 22.63 0.31 -0.23
C PRO A 329 21.57 0.32 -1.33
N LEU A 330 20.30 0.38 -0.93
CA LEU A 330 19.14 0.31 -1.82
C LEU A 330 18.26 1.53 -1.64
N ARG A 331 17.61 1.96 -2.70
CA ARG A 331 16.70 3.09 -2.74
C ARG A 331 15.28 2.66 -3.12
N PRO A 332 14.26 3.49 -2.89
CA PRO A 332 12.88 3.16 -3.26
C PRO A 332 12.71 2.78 -4.74
N GLY A 333 13.46 3.39 -5.65
CA GLY A 333 13.45 3.03 -7.08
C GLY A 333 13.85 1.57 -7.35
N ASP A 334 14.80 1.00 -6.59
CA ASP A 334 15.19 -0.41 -6.73
C ASP A 334 14.04 -1.36 -6.37
N LEU A 335 13.32 -1.03 -5.30
CA LEU A 335 12.11 -1.77 -4.89
C LEU A 335 11.02 -1.65 -5.94
N HIS A 336 10.77 -0.44 -6.47
CA HIS A 336 9.76 -0.22 -7.49
C HIS A 336 10.09 -0.96 -8.79
N HIS A 337 11.35 -0.98 -9.22
CA HIS A 337 11.80 -1.78 -10.37
C HIS A 337 11.50 -3.26 -10.16
N THR A 338 11.76 -3.78 -8.95
CA THR A 338 11.48 -5.17 -8.60
C THR A 338 9.97 -5.47 -8.62
N ILE A 339 9.15 -4.58 -8.06
CA ILE A 339 7.67 -4.71 -8.12
C ILE A 339 7.17 -4.70 -9.57
N PHE A 340 7.70 -3.80 -10.41
CA PHE A 340 7.33 -3.70 -11.82
C PHE A 340 7.69 -4.97 -12.59
N ARG A 341 8.88 -5.52 -12.31
CA ARG A 341 9.35 -6.79 -12.88
C ARG A 341 8.45 -7.97 -12.50
N VAL A 342 7.96 -8.02 -11.26
CA VAL A 342 7.01 -9.05 -10.78
C VAL A 342 5.63 -8.87 -11.42
N LEU A 343 5.16 -7.63 -11.58
CA LEU A 343 3.86 -7.34 -12.20
C LEU A 343 3.86 -7.50 -13.72
N GLY A 344 5.04 -7.57 -14.35
CA GLY A 344 5.23 -7.64 -15.79
C GLY A 344 4.96 -6.32 -16.51
N VAL A 345 5.20 -5.19 -15.85
CA VAL A 345 5.03 -3.84 -16.41
C VAL A 345 6.37 -3.20 -16.74
N ASP A 346 6.39 -2.37 -17.79
CA ASP A 346 7.60 -1.71 -18.27
C ASP A 346 7.98 -0.52 -17.37
N PRO A 347 9.14 -0.55 -16.67
CA PRO A 347 9.61 0.57 -15.86
C PRO A 347 10.10 1.76 -16.70
N GLU A 348 10.32 1.58 -18.01
CA GLU A 348 10.75 2.63 -18.93
C GLU A 348 9.58 3.34 -19.64
N ALA A 349 8.34 2.95 -19.35
CA ALA A 349 7.15 3.56 -19.92
C ALA A 349 7.12 5.08 -19.69
N MET A 350 6.83 5.85 -20.74
CA MET A 350 6.86 7.31 -20.72
C MET A 350 5.46 7.92 -20.54
N PHE A 351 5.36 8.92 -19.66
CA PHE A 351 4.15 9.68 -19.36
C PHE A 351 4.40 11.17 -19.45
N ILE A 352 3.44 11.92 -19.98
CA ILE A 352 3.55 13.38 -20.13
C ILE A 352 3.06 14.06 -18.84
N ASP A 353 3.89 14.92 -18.24
CA ASP A 353 3.49 15.74 -17.09
C ASP A 353 2.60 16.93 -17.49
N HIS A 354 2.08 17.65 -16.50
CA HIS A 354 1.26 18.85 -16.71
C HIS A 354 1.97 19.99 -17.46
N ARG A 355 3.30 19.93 -17.63
CA ARG A 355 4.12 20.89 -18.38
C ARG A 355 4.45 20.40 -19.79
N GLY A 356 3.91 19.25 -20.20
CA GLY A 356 4.18 18.66 -21.51
C GLY A 356 5.51 17.91 -21.59
N ARG A 357 6.17 17.59 -20.46
CA ARG A 357 7.47 16.92 -20.46
C ARG A 357 7.32 15.41 -20.28
N PRO A 358 8.09 14.58 -21.01
CA PRO A 358 8.11 13.15 -20.80
C PRO A 358 8.79 12.80 -19.47
N ASN A 359 8.17 11.89 -18.73
CA ASN A 359 8.67 11.32 -17.49
C ASN A 359 8.57 9.80 -17.60
N VAL A 360 9.68 9.12 -17.36
CA VAL A 360 9.73 7.66 -17.28
C VAL A 360 8.97 7.15 -16.04
N ALA A 361 8.45 5.93 -16.04
CA ALA A 361 7.72 5.38 -14.89
C ALA A 361 8.60 5.36 -13.63
N ILE A 362 9.81 4.81 -13.75
CA ILE A 362 10.83 4.78 -12.70
C ILE A 362 12.13 5.36 -13.29
N ASP A 363 12.67 6.40 -12.64
CA ASP A 363 13.79 7.19 -13.17
C ASP A 363 15.17 6.83 -12.57
N HIS A 364 15.21 5.90 -11.62
CA HIS A 364 16.44 5.47 -10.97
C HIS A 364 16.28 4.10 -10.31
N GLY A 365 17.42 3.48 -9.97
CA GLY A 365 17.49 2.16 -9.37
C GLY A 365 17.51 1.05 -10.41
N ALA A 366 17.56 -0.19 -9.94
CA ALA A 366 17.49 -1.39 -10.75
C ALA A 366 16.76 -2.49 -10.00
N VAL A 367 16.41 -3.56 -10.70
CA VAL A 367 15.83 -4.75 -10.08
C VAL A 367 16.79 -5.31 -9.02
N ILE A 368 16.23 -5.68 -7.86
CA ILE A 368 16.97 -6.36 -6.80
C ILE A 368 17.03 -7.84 -7.17
N GLU A 369 18.04 -8.21 -7.95
CA GLU A 369 18.21 -9.57 -8.48
C GLU A 369 18.28 -10.64 -7.39
N GLU A 370 18.73 -10.29 -6.18
CA GLU A 370 18.76 -11.19 -5.04
C GLU A 370 17.35 -11.66 -4.62
N LEU A 371 16.31 -10.89 -4.93
CA LEU A 371 14.93 -11.25 -4.67
C LEU A 371 14.31 -12.17 -5.73
N LEU A 372 14.91 -12.35 -6.91
CA LEU A 372 14.27 -13.06 -8.03
C LEU A 372 14.78 -14.49 -8.27
#